data_AF-A0A923WM87-F1
#
_entry.id   AF-A0A923WM87-F1
#
_cell.length_a   1.000
_cell.length_b   1.000
_cell.length_c   1.000
_cell.angle_alpha   90.00
_cell.angle_beta   90.00
_cell.angle_gamma   90.00
#
_symmetry.space_group_name_H-M   'P 1'
#
loop_
_entity.id
_entity.type
_entity.pdbx_description
1 polymer ?
#
loop_
_entity_poly.entity_id
_entity_poly.type
_entity_poly.pdbx_seq_one_letter_code
_entity_poly.pdbx_strand_id
1 'polypeptide(L)'
;MKVLMVHNKYKIGGGEDIQTEEEFALLQQHGIDIHPFYVTNDSIDSNSNSLKLVINTIWSGRYYKELLNKIKTEKYDIIHVQNFFPLISPSVFYAAKKAGVKVVMTVHNYRLVCPNALMYVNHKICNDCVGKTIPYPALFKKCYRESVSATAVTVAMLAFHNLINTWGRKIDGLICISEFVKKQLIISGYDEK
;
A
#
# COMPACT_ATOMS: atom_id res chain seq x y z
N MET A 1 -3.21 2.44 -24.23
CA MET A 1 -2.78 1.79 -22.98
C MET A 1 -3.90 1.93 -21.97
N LYS A 2 -4.29 0.83 -21.33
CA LYS A 2 -5.38 0.73 -20.37
C LYS A 2 -4.83 0.43 -18.97
N VAL A 3 -5.12 1.31 -18.01
CA VAL A 3 -4.53 1.28 -16.67
C VAL A 3 -5.62 1.12 -15.63
N LEU A 4 -5.44 0.18 -14.70
CA LEU A 4 -6.25 0.12 -13.47
C LEU A 4 -5.52 0.88 -12.37
N MET A 5 -6.04 2.05 -11.97
CA MET A 5 -5.53 2.80 -10.82
C MET A 5 -6.22 2.35 -9.54
N VAL A 6 -5.45 1.81 -8.60
CA VAL A 6 -5.96 1.23 -7.36
C VAL A 6 -5.63 2.16 -6.19
N HIS A 7 -6.65 2.60 -5.46
CA HIS A 7 -6.46 3.49 -4.32
C HIS A 7 -7.45 3.22 -3.18
N ASN A 8 -6.91 3.07 -1.97
CA ASN A 8 -7.69 3.03 -0.74
C ASN A 8 -7.85 4.44 -0.19
N LYS A 9 -9.05 5.01 -0.28
CA LYS A 9 -9.29 6.39 0.17
C LYS A 9 -9.27 6.47 1.69
N TYR A 10 -8.60 7.48 2.22
CA TYR A 10 -8.65 7.77 3.64
C TYR A 10 -10.06 8.21 4.05
N LYS A 11 -10.41 7.97 5.32
CA LYS A 11 -11.71 8.41 5.88
C LYS A 11 -11.81 9.94 5.93
N ILE A 12 -10.69 10.59 6.23
CA ILE A 12 -10.54 12.04 6.16
C ILE A 12 -9.60 12.27 4.99
N GLY A 13 -10.08 12.97 3.96
CA GLY A 13 -9.32 13.24 2.75
C GLY A 13 -7.96 13.87 3.09
N GLY A 14 -6.89 13.29 2.54
CA GLY A 14 -5.53 13.77 2.70
C GLY A 14 -4.92 14.24 1.38
N GLY A 15 -3.70 14.78 1.44
CA GLY A 15 -2.95 15.19 0.24
C GLY A 15 -2.75 14.04 -0.76
N GLU A 16 -2.63 12.80 -0.28
CA GLU A 16 -2.52 11.61 -1.12
C GLU A 16 -3.78 11.34 -1.96
N ASP A 17 -4.98 11.63 -1.41
CA ASP A 17 -6.24 11.47 -2.14
C ASP A 17 -6.35 12.50 -3.27
N ILE A 18 -6.02 13.77 -2.97
CA ILE A 18 -6.05 14.86 -3.95
C ILE A 18 -5.01 14.61 -5.05
N GLN A 19 -3.77 14.29 -4.68
CA GLN A 19 -2.71 14.00 -5.63
C GLN A 19 -3.10 12.83 -6.56
N THR A 20 -3.73 11.78 -6.02
CA THR A 20 -4.21 10.65 -6.82
C THR A 20 -5.28 11.07 -7.83
N GLU A 21 -6.21 11.94 -7.43
CA GLU A 21 -7.26 12.46 -8.30
C GLU A 21 -6.71 13.40 -9.39
N GLU A 22 -5.73 14.24 -9.05
CA GLU A 22 -5.03 15.10 -10.01
C GLU A 22 -4.20 14.28 -11.02
N GLU A 23 -3.47 13.27 -10.55
CA GLU A 23 -2.70 12.37 -11.41
C GLU A 23 -3.62 11.61 -12.36
N PHE A 24 -4.75 11.10 -11.87
CA PHE A 24 -5.78 10.48 -12.70
C PHE A 24 -6.25 11.42 -13.83
N ALA A 25 -6.63 12.65 -13.48
CA ALA A 25 -7.12 13.63 -14.44
C ALA A 25 -6.04 13.97 -15.49
N LEU A 26 -4.80 14.16 -15.05
CA LEU A 26 -3.68 14.48 -15.94
C LEU A 26 -3.40 13.34 -16.94
N LEU A 27 -3.37 12.09 -16.49
CA LEU A 27 -3.11 10.94 -17.36
C LEU A 27 -4.24 10.74 -18.38
N GLN A 28 -5.50 10.95 -17.97
CA GLN A 28 -6.64 10.90 -18.90
C GLN A 28 -6.58 12.01 -19.96
N GLN A 29 -6.20 13.23 -19.57
CA GLN A 29 -6.01 14.34 -20.52
C GLN A 29 -4.95 14.03 -21.58
N HIS A 30 -3.97 13.18 -21.26
CA HIS A 30 -2.94 12.71 -22.18
C HIS A 30 -3.33 11.41 -22.93
N GLY A 31 -4.61 11.04 -22.93
CA GLY A 31 -5.15 9.94 -23.74
C GLY A 31 -4.90 8.54 -23.18
N ILE A 32 -4.53 8.42 -21.90
CA ILE A 32 -4.41 7.12 -21.23
C ILE A 32 -5.80 6.68 -20.73
N ASP A 33 -6.20 5.44 -21.04
CA ASP A 33 -7.48 4.88 -20.60
C ASP A 33 -7.37 4.45 -19.13
N ILE A 34 -7.62 5.39 -18.21
CA ILE A 34 -7.54 5.15 -16.77
C ILE A 34 -8.88 4.70 -16.20
N HIS A 35 -8.87 3.56 -15.51
CA HIS A 35 -10.00 2.98 -14.81
C HIS A 35 -9.73 3.03 -13.30
N PRO A 36 -10.45 3.85 -12.52
CA PRO A 36 -10.22 3.92 -11.09
C PRO A 36 -10.88 2.75 -10.35
N PHE A 37 -10.16 2.21 -9.36
CA PHE A 37 -10.67 1.26 -8.38
C PHE A 37 -10.49 1.87 -6.99
N TYR A 38 -11.56 2.48 -6.49
CA TYR A 38 -11.58 3.13 -5.19
C TYR A 38 -12.30 2.29 -4.15
N VAL A 39 -11.65 2.15 -3.00
CA VAL A 39 -12.25 1.57 -1.81
C VAL A 39 -12.27 2.64 -0.75
N THR A 40 -13.46 2.99 -0.25
CA THR A 40 -13.59 3.90 0.88
C THR A 40 -13.74 3.13 2.19
N ASN A 41 -13.20 3.73 3.25
CA ASN A 41 -13.31 3.21 4.61
C ASN A 41 -14.68 3.51 5.25
N ASP A 42 -15.65 4.03 4.49
CA ASP A 42 -17.00 4.42 4.98
C ASP A 42 -17.80 3.22 5.52
N SER A 43 -17.48 2.02 5.04
CA SER A 43 -18.08 0.76 5.51
C SER A 43 -17.44 0.18 6.77
N ILE A 44 -16.41 0.83 7.33
CA ILE A 44 -15.93 0.49 8.67
C ILE A 44 -16.90 1.14 9.67
N ASP A 45 -17.98 0.42 9.97
CA ASP A 45 -18.73 0.66 11.20
C ASP A 45 -17.71 0.70 12.35
N SER A 46 -17.83 1.70 13.21
CA SER A 46 -17.02 1.83 14.43
C SER A 46 -17.11 0.58 15.34
N ASN A 47 -18.10 -0.29 15.10
CA ASN A 47 -18.33 -1.57 15.75
C ASN A 47 -18.01 -2.82 14.88
N SER A 48 -17.48 -2.66 13.67
CA SER A 48 -17.12 -3.81 12.83
C SER A 48 -15.92 -4.56 13.39
N ASN A 49 -16.18 -5.81 13.79
CA ASN A 49 -15.29 -6.79 14.41
C ASN A 49 -13.79 -6.54 14.11
N SER A 50 -13.05 -6.01 15.09
CA SER A 50 -11.64 -5.61 15.01
C SER A 50 -10.74 -6.68 14.36
N LEU A 51 -11.07 -7.96 14.58
CA LEU A 51 -10.36 -9.10 14.01
C LEU A 51 -10.49 -9.23 12.48
N LYS A 52 -11.64 -8.90 11.89
CA LYS A 52 -11.80 -8.92 10.42
C LYS A 52 -10.94 -7.86 9.77
N LEU A 53 -10.86 -6.67 10.37
CA LEU A 53 -9.98 -5.59 9.89
C LEU A 53 -8.50 -5.99 10.02
N VAL A 54 -8.12 -6.66 11.11
CA VAL A 54 -6.77 -7.20 11.30
C VAL A 54 -6.40 -8.16 10.17
N ILE A 55 -7.24 -9.18 9.93
CA ILE A 55 -6.99 -10.19 8.90
C ILE A 55 -6.92 -9.53 7.52
N ASN A 56 -7.89 -8.67 7.19
CA ASN A 56 -7.93 -7.99 5.90
C ASN A 56 -6.72 -7.09 5.68
N THR A 57 -6.20 -6.45 6.73
CA THR A 57 -5.00 -5.60 6.63
C THR A 57 -3.77 -6.39 6.22
N ILE A 58 -3.61 -7.59 6.77
CA ILE A 58 -2.51 -8.50 6.39
C ILE A 58 -2.79 -9.08 5.00
N TRP A 59 -4.00 -9.61 4.79
CA TRP A 59 -4.40 -10.19 3.52
C TRP A 59 -5.91 -10.13 3.33
N SER A 60 -6.35 -9.34 2.35
CA SER A 60 -7.76 -9.24 1.99
C SER A 60 -8.12 -10.24 0.89
N GLY A 61 -8.72 -11.36 1.28
CA GLY A 61 -9.24 -12.38 0.36
C GLY A 61 -10.41 -11.88 -0.49
N ARG A 62 -11.19 -10.91 0.01
CA ARG A 62 -12.25 -10.23 -0.75
C ARG A 62 -11.68 -9.46 -1.92
N TYR A 63 -10.78 -8.50 -1.64
CA TYR A 63 -10.22 -7.65 -2.69
C TYR A 63 -9.28 -8.42 -3.62
N TYR A 64 -8.62 -9.48 -3.14
CA TYR A 64 -7.90 -10.40 -4.02
C TYR A 64 -8.81 -10.97 -5.11
N LYS A 65 -9.97 -11.54 -4.75
CA LYS A 65 -10.92 -12.13 -5.70
C LYS A 65 -11.53 -11.09 -6.62
N GLU A 66 -11.94 -9.96 -6.05
CA GLU A 66 -12.58 -8.85 -6.78
C GLU A 66 -11.63 -8.27 -7.84
N LEU A 67 -10.40 -7.91 -7.45
CA LEU A 67 -9.38 -7.40 -8.37
C LEU A 67 -8.96 -8.46 -9.38
N LEU A 68 -8.76 -9.72 -8.97
CA LEU A 68 -8.40 -10.79 -9.91
C LEU A 68 -9.47 -10.97 -10.99
N ASN A 69 -10.75 -10.95 -10.61
CA ASN A 69 -11.85 -11.04 -11.56
C ASN A 69 -11.86 -9.83 -12.49
N LYS A 70 -11.82 -8.62 -11.93
CA LYS A 70 -11.80 -7.37 -12.71
C LYS A 70 -10.65 -7.33 -13.71
N ILE A 71 -9.43 -7.67 -13.27
CA ILE A 71 -8.24 -7.64 -14.12
C ILE A 71 -8.35 -8.65 -15.27
N LYS A 72 -8.88 -9.86 -15.01
CA LYS A 72 -9.06 -10.88 -16.05
C LYS A 72 -10.16 -10.56 -17.04
N THR A 73 -11.27 -9.96 -16.60
CA THR A 73 -12.41 -9.62 -17.44
C THR A 73 -12.12 -8.41 -18.32
N GLU A 74 -11.51 -7.37 -17.75
CA GLU A 74 -11.37 -6.08 -18.42
C GLU A 74 -10.01 -5.88 -19.11
N LYS A 75 -9.05 -6.79 -18.90
CA LYS A 75 -7.73 -6.86 -19.55
C LYS A 75 -6.97 -5.52 -19.53
N TYR A 76 -6.31 -5.24 -18.41
CA TYR A 76 -5.44 -4.06 -18.26
C TYR A 76 -4.01 -4.33 -18.73
N ASP A 77 -3.36 -3.29 -19.26
CA ASP A 77 -1.93 -3.33 -19.63
C ASP A 77 -1.05 -3.21 -18.37
N ILE A 78 -1.47 -2.39 -17.41
CA ILE A 78 -0.74 -2.12 -16.17
C ILE A 78 -1.69 -1.83 -15.01
N ILE A 79 -1.30 -2.24 -13.82
CA ILE A 79 -1.96 -1.86 -12.56
C ILE A 79 -1.08 -0.82 -11.88
N HIS A 80 -1.66 0.34 -11.56
CA HIS A 80 -0.97 1.39 -10.84
C HIS A 80 -1.57 1.53 -9.44
N VAL A 81 -0.80 1.13 -8.43
CA VAL A 81 -1.23 1.17 -7.03
C VAL A 81 -0.75 2.47 -6.39
N GLN A 82 -1.70 3.28 -5.93
CA GLN A 82 -1.41 4.51 -5.18
C GLN A 82 -1.42 4.21 -3.69
N ASN A 83 -2.45 3.51 -3.22
CA ASN A 83 -2.55 3.07 -1.84
C ASN A 83 -3.33 1.76 -1.75
N PHE A 84 -2.76 0.79 -1.04
CA PHE A 84 -3.40 -0.50 -0.78
C PHE A 84 -3.93 -0.62 0.67
N PHE A 85 -3.57 0.28 1.57
CA PHE A 85 -3.83 0.15 3.00
C PHE A 85 -5.09 0.91 3.44
N PRO A 86 -5.93 0.38 4.37
CA PRO A 86 -5.83 -0.94 5.00
C PRO A 86 -6.62 -2.03 4.30
N LEU A 87 -7.65 -1.70 3.53
CA LEU A 87 -8.66 -2.70 3.13
C LEU A 87 -8.21 -3.56 1.95
N ILE A 88 -7.59 -2.95 0.94
CA ILE A 88 -7.17 -3.65 -0.29
C ILE A 88 -6.06 -4.65 0.04
N SER A 89 -5.16 -4.28 0.96
CA SER A 89 -4.00 -5.03 1.42
C SER A 89 -2.99 -5.32 0.31
N PRO A 90 -1.83 -5.92 0.62
CA PRO A 90 -0.88 -6.36 -0.40
C PRO A 90 -1.43 -7.45 -1.35
N SER A 91 -2.66 -7.95 -1.12
CA SER A 91 -3.29 -8.93 -2.00
C SER A 91 -3.53 -8.43 -3.44
N VAL A 92 -3.60 -7.12 -3.66
CA VAL A 92 -3.62 -6.51 -5.02
C VAL A 92 -2.42 -6.95 -5.87
N PHE A 93 -1.22 -6.97 -5.30
CA PHE A 93 0.00 -7.34 -6.01
C PHE A 93 -0.03 -8.81 -6.44
N TYR A 94 -0.66 -9.66 -5.63
CA TYR A 94 -0.85 -11.07 -5.95
C TYR A 94 -1.94 -11.29 -7.01
N ALA A 95 -3.04 -10.53 -6.95
CA ALA A 95 -4.09 -10.58 -7.96
C ALA A 95 -3.53 -10.20 -9.35
N ALA A 96 -2.78 -9.10 -9.43
CA ALA A 96 -2.14 -8.65 -10.66
C ALA A 96 -1.13 -9.69 -11.18
N LYS A 97 -0.23 -10.19 -10.31
CA LYS A 97 0.73 -11.23 -10.71
C LYS A 97 0.05 -12.51 -11.20
N LYS A 98 -1.05 -12.92 -10.56
CA LYS A 98 -1.84 -14.10 -10.98
C LYS A 98 -2.54 -13.88 -12.32
N ALA A 99 -2.91 -12.64 -12.64
CA ALA A 99 -3.47 -12.27 -13.94
C ALA A 99 -2.40 -12.04 -15.03
N GLY A 100 -1.11 -12.02 -14.67
CA GLY A 100 -0.02 -11.78 -15.61
C GLY A 100 0.18 -10.31 -15.98
N VAL A 101 -0.42 -9.38 -15.23
CA VAL A 101 -0.35 -7.93 -15.49
C VAL A 101 0.74 -7.29 -14.63
N LYS A 102 1.48 -6.34 -15.22
CA LYS A 102 2.55 -5.60 -14.57
C LYS A 102 2.01 -4.64 -13.51
N VAL A 103 2.74 -4.46 -12.41
CA VAL A 103 2.36 -3.53 -11.35
C VAL A 103 3.41 -2.46 -11.14
N VAL A 104 2.98 -1.21 -11.16
CA VAL A 104 3.75 -0.07 -10.67
C VAL A 104 3.06 0.49 -9.43
N MET A 105 3.84 0.92 -8.44
CA MET A 105 3.31 1.57 -7.24
C MET A 105 4.01 2.91 -7.02
N THR A 106 3.23 3.97 -6.81
CA THR A 106 3.77 5.23 -6.30
C THR A 106 3.86 5.14 -4.77
N VAL A 107 5.03 5.47 -4.24
CA VAL A 107 5.32 5.41 -2.81
C VAL A 107 5.11 6.79 -2.21
N HIS A 108 3.86 7.11 -1.86
CA HIS A 108 3.47 8.40 -1.28
C HIS A 108 3.93 8.59 0.16
N ASN A 109 4.13 7.49 0.87
CA ASN A 109 4.46 7.49 2.29
C ASN A 109 5.38 6.31 2.63
N TYR A 110 5.84 6.24 3.88
CA TYR A 110 6.85 5.27 4.31
C TYR A 110 6.28 3.92 4.71
N ARG A 111 5.04 3.56 4.32
CA ARG A 111 4.36 2.34 4.77
C ARG A 111 5.17 1.08 4.52
N LEU A 112 5.86 1.00 3.38
CA LEU A 112 6.66 -0.17 2.99
C LEU A 112 7.79 -0.49 3.98
N VAL A 113 8.29 0.52 4.72
CA VAL A 113 9.44 0.40 5.62
C VAL A 113 9.11 0.76 7.07
N CYS A 114 7.92 1.33 7.33
CA CYS A 114 7.54 1.84 8.64
C CYS A 114 6.05 1.57 8.97
N PRO A 115 5.75 0.91 10.10
CA PRO A 115 4.37 0.59 10.51
C PRO A 115 3.43 1.79 10.67
N ASN A 116 3.94 3.01 10.91
CA ASN A 116 3.14 4.24 11.01
C ASN A 116 3.08 5.07 9.73
N ALA A 117 3.77 4.65 8.67
CA ALA A 117 3.88 5.37 7.39
C ALA A 117 4.49 6.78 7.42
N LEU A 118 4.92 7.28 8.58
CA LEU A 118 5.41 8.66 8.73
C LEU A 118 6.92 8.75 8.95
N MET A 119 7.54 7.70 9.53
CA MET A 119 8.94 7.74 9.96
C MET A 119 9.26 8.95 10.87
N TYR A 120 8.27 9.41 11.63
CA TYR A 120 8.37 10.54 12.54
C TYR A 120 7.76 10.15 13.88
N VAL A 121 8.55 10.27 14.95
CA VAL A 121 8.14 9.91 16.32
C VAL A 121 8.81 10.86 17.29
N ASN A 122 8.09 11.39 18.28
CA ASN A 122 8.61 12.32 19.29
C ASN A 122 9.33 13.53 18.67
N HIS A 123 8.68 14.19 17.71
CA HIS A 123 9.17 15.39 17.03
C HIS A 123 10.49 15.24 16.25
N LYS A 124 10.87 14.02 15.89
CA LYS A 124 12.09 13.74 15.13
C LYS A 124 11.89 12.62 14.11
N ILE A 125 12.75 12.65 13.09
CA ILE A 125 12.87 11.55 12.12
C ILE A 125 13.28 10.28 12.88
N CYS A 126 12.62 9.17 12.57
CA CYS A 126 12.78 7.89 13.22
C CYS A 126 13.10 6.79 12.19
N ASN A 127 14.29 6.21 12.29
CA ASN A 127 14.77 5.17 11.37
C ASN A 127 14.78 3.76 11.98
N ASP A 128 14.28 3.58 13.21
CA ASP A 128 14.42 2.33 13.97
C ASP A 128 13.85 1.09 13.27
N CYS A 129 12.88 1.24 12.36
CA CYS A 129 12.25 0.13 11.64
C CYS A 129 12.87 -0.14 10.25
N VAL A 130 13.61 0.82 9.70
CA VAL A 130 14.19 0.75 8.35
C VAL A 130 15.19 -0.41 8.29
N GLY A 131 15.18 -1.19 7.21
CA GLY A 131 16.07 -2.34 7.06
C GLY A 131 15.71 -3.56 7.90
N LYS A 132 14.65 -3.53 8.72
CA LYS A 132 14.25 -4.67 9.53
C LYS A 132 13.18 -5.50 8.82
N THR A 133 13.44 -6.80 8.68
CA THR A 133 12.42 -7.76 8.23
C THR A 133 11.18 -7.69 9.13
N ILE A 134 11.39 -7.64 10.45
CA ILE A 134 10.32 -7.45 11.46
C ILE A 134 10.50 -6.06 12.10
N PRO A 135 9.65 -5.06 11.79
CA PRO A 135 9.76 -3.69 12.33
C PRO A 135 9.23 -3.58 13.77
N TYR A 136 9.70 -4.44 14.67
CA TYR A 136 9.23 -4.52 16.06
C TYR A 136 9.43 -3.26 16.92
N PRO A 137 10.40 -2.34 16.68
CA PRO A 137 10.54 -1.13 17.50
C PRO A 137 9.28 -0.26 17.52
N ALA A 138 8.43 -0.37 16.49
CA ALA A 138 7.15 0.32 16.44
C ALA A 138 6.20 -0.10 17.58
N LEU A 139 6.26 -1.36 18.04
CA LEU A 139 5.40 -1.89 19.10
C LEU A 139 5.62 -1.16 20.43
N PHE A 140 6.88 -0.97 20.81
CA PHE A 140 7.26 -0.28 22.04
C PHE A 140 6.83 1.19 22.04
N LYS A 141 6.76 1.79 20.85
CA LYS A 141 6.39 3.19 20.63
C LYS A 141 4.90 3.39 20.34
N LYS A 142 4.11 2.31 20.26
CA LYS A 142 2.67 2.33 19.90
C LYS A 142 2.39 3.13 18.62
N CYS A 143 3.26 3.00 17.61
CA CYS A 143 3.35 3.96 16.51
C CYS A 143 2.10 4.08 15.64
N TYR A 144 1.18 3.11 15.64
CA TYR A 144 -0.06 3.18 14.88
C TYR A 144 -1.27 3.35 15.81
N ARG A 145 -2.00 4.46 15.62
CA ARG A 145 -3.19 4.84 16.41
C ARG A 145 -2.96 4.81 17.93
N GLU A 146 -1.72 5.12 18.36
CA GLU A 146 -1.32 5.13 19.78
C GLU A 146 -1.62 3.82 20.53
N SER A 147 -1.73 2.71 19.79
CA SER A 147 -2.18 1.43 20.31
C SER A 147 -1.21 0.31 19.95
N VAL A 148 -0.81 -0.47 20.96
CA VAL A 148 0.06 -1.65 20.78
C VAL A 148 -0.61 -2.67 19.87
N SER A 149 -1.91 -2.95 20.09
CA SER A 149 -2.64 -3.95 19.31
C SER A 149 -2.81 -3.52 17.85
N ALA A 150 -3.14 -2.24 17.61
CA ALA A 150 -3.23 -1.70 16.25
C ALA A 150 -1.85 -1.71 15.56
N THR A 151 -0.79 -1.36 16.29
CA THR A 151 0.58 -1.41 15.78
C THR A 151 1.04 -2.83 15.46
N ALA A 152 0.63 -3.82 16.27
CA ALA A 152 0.93 -5.23 15.99
C ALA A 152 0.37 -5.68 14.65
N VAL A 153 -0.80 -5.17 14.22
CA VAL A 153 -1.36 -5.48 12.89
C VAL A 153 -0.47 -4.98 11.77
N THR A 154 -0.04 -3.72 11.82
CA THR A 154 0.81 -3.14 10.76
C THR A 154 2.20 -3.74 10.76
N VAL A 155 2.76 -4.07 11.93
CA VAL A 155 4.01 -4.82 12.07
C VAL A 155 3.88 -6.23 11.48
N ALA A 156 2.79 -6.96 11.79
CA ALA A 156 2.56 -8.31 11.28
C ALA A 156 2.40 -8.32 9.75
N MET A 157 1.67 -7.36 9.19
CA MET A 157 1.52 -7.21 7.74
C MET A 157 2.90 -7.01 7.07
N LEU A 158 3.70 -6.05 7.56
CA LEU A 158 5.03 -5.80 7.00
C LEU A 158 5.96 -6.99 7.19
N ALA A 159 6.00 -7.58 8.38
CA ALA A 159 6.84 -8.75 8.66
C ALA A 159 6.52 -9.92 7.74
N PHE A 160 5.22 -10.25 7.57
CA PHE A 160 4.79 -11.32 6.69
C PHE A 160 5.21 -11.08 5.24
N HIS A 161 4.97 -9.88 4.72
CA HIS A 161 5.27 -9.54 3.32
C HIS A 161 6.76 -9.33 3.04
N ASN A 162 7.54 -8.90 4.03
CA ASN A 162 9.00 -8.88 3.97
C ASN A 162 9.55 -10.31 3.91
N LEU A 163 9.08 -11.21 4.77
CA LEU A 163 9.56 -12.60 4.86
C LEU A 163 9.34 -13.38 3.55
N ILE A 164 8.19 -13.19 2.90
CA ILE A 164 7.87 -13.88 1.63
C ILE A 164 8.34 -13.10 0.38
N ASN A 165 9.03 -11.97 0.60
CA ASN A 165 9.51 -11.03 -0.41
C ASN A 165 8.40 -10.62 -1.40
N THR A 166 7.26 -10.18 -0.88
CA THR A 166 6.15 -9.69 -1.71
C THR A 166 6.58 -8.51 -2.56
N TRP A 167 7.28 -7.54 -1.98
CA TRP A 167 7.60 -6.29 -2.66
C TRP A 167 8.55 -6.50 -3.84
N GLY A 168 9.62 -7.28 -3.67
CA GLY A 168 10.55 -7.58 -4.76
C GLY A 168 10.04 -8.60 -5.78
N ARG A 169 9.03 -9.43 -5.45
CA ARG A 169 8.53 -10.48 -6.36
C ARG A 169 7.22 -10.12 -7.08
N LYS A 170 6.46 -9.17 -6.55
CA LYS A 170 5.09 -8.87 -7.00
C LYS A 170 4.88 -7.43 -7.48
N ILE A 171 5.86 -6.55 -7.27
CA ILE A 171 5.86 -5.19 -7.80
C ILE A 171 6.93 -5.12 -8.90
N ASP A 172 6.57 -4.63 -10.08
CA ASP A 172 7.48 -4.52 -11.22
C ASP A 172 8.20 -3.16 -11.26
N GLY A 173 7.65 -2.11 -10.63
CA GLY A 173 8.30 -0.80 -10.50
C GLY A 173 7.77 0.04 -9.34
N LEU A 174 8.64 0.88 -8.77
CA LEU A 174 8.31 1.82 -7.70
C LEU A 174 8.61 3.25 -8.15
N ILE A 175 7.61 4.13 -8.05
CA ILE A 175 7.78 5.56 -8.26
C ILE A 175 7.98 6.21 -6.88
N CYS A 176 9.17 6.76 -6.65
CA CYS A 176 9.48 7.45 -5.40
C CYS A 176 9.21 8.95 -5.56
N ILE A 177 8.40 9.52 -4.68
CA ILE A 177 8.06 10.96 -4.72
C ILE A 177 9.21 11.87 -4.25
N SER A 178 10.27 11.29 -3.68
CA SER A 178 11.48 12.01 -3.26
C SER A 178 12.70 11.10 -3.16
N GLU A 179 13.88 11.69 -3.25
CA GLU A 179 15.16 11.02 -2.99
C GLU A 179 15.23 10.42 -1.58
N PHE A 180 14.58 11.05 -0.60
CA PHE A 180 14.54 10.51 0.75
C PHE A 180 13.77 9.18 0.80
N VAL A 181 12.60 9.08 0.17
CA VAL A 181 11.84 7.83 0.06
C VAL A 181 12.67 6.75 -0.63
N LYS A 182 13.29 7.07 -1.77
CA LYS A 182 14.17 6.17 -2.51
C LYS A 182 15.28 5.62 -1.63
N LYS A 183 15.97 6.49 -0.88
CA LYS A 183 17.04 6.10 0.05
C LYS A 183 16.56 5.14 1.14
N GLN A 184 15.39 5.37 1.73
CA GLN A 184 14.86 4.47 2.77
C GLN A 184 14.50 3.08 2.21
N LEU A 185 13.99 3.02 0.99
CA LEU A 185 13.72 1.75 0.30
C LEU A 185 15.03 0.99 0.00
N ILE A 186 16.05 1.67 -0.53
CA ILE A 186 17.36 1.04 -0.79
C ILE A 186 17.98 0.48 0.50
N ILE A 187 17.97 1.25 1.60
CA ILE A 187 18.44 0.76 2.91
C ILE A 187 17.64 -0.47 3.37
N SER A 188 16.37 -0.55 2.96
CA SER A 188 15.48 -1.67 3.28
C SER A 188 15.58 -2.86 2.31
N GLY A 189 16.57 -2.87 1.41
CA GLY A 189 16.87 -3.98 0.52
C GLY A 189 16.05 -4.01 -0.77
N TYR A 190 15.50 -2.86 -1.18
CA TYR A 190 14.86 -2.71 -2.49
C TYR A 190 15.91 -2.41 -3.56
N ASP A 191 15.77 -3.03 -4.73
CA ASP A 191 16.67 -2.80 -5.87
C ASP A 191 16.48 -1.40 -6.46
N GLU A 192 17.58 -0.77 -6.86
CA GLU A 192 17.58 0.42 -7.72
C GLU A 192 17.49 -0.07 -9.18
N LYS A 193 16.30 -0.01 -9.77
CA LYS A 193 16.02 -0.33 -11.19
C LYS A 193 15.15 0.72 -11.81
#